data_AF-A0A8T4MNE4-F1
#
_entry.id   AF-A0A8T4MNE4-F1
#
_cell.length_a   1.000
_cell.length_b   1.000
_cell.length_c   1.000
_cell.angle_alpha   90.00
_cell.angle_beta   90.00
_cell.angle_gamma   90.00
#
_symmetry.space_group_name_H-M   'P 1'
#
loop_
_entity.id
_entity.type
_entity.pdbx_description
1 polymer ?
#
loop_
_entity_poly.entity_id
_entity_poly.type
_entity_poly.pdbx_seq_one_letter_code
_entity_poly.pdbx_strand_id
1 'polypeptide(L)' 'MKIQKRFLRKYKDKDYYKYIVNIPPMVLKEAGLKYGEEVEIKSEKGKIVLKKKNKNKGKDVRN' A
#
# COMPACT_ATOMS: atom_id res chain seq x y z
N MET A 1 4.48 -3.02 -16.28
CA MET A 1 4.13 -3.53 -14.93
C MET A 1 2.70 -4.07 -14.96
N LYS A 2 2.35 -5.07 -14.14
CA LYS A 2 0.98 -5.58 -14.02
C LYS A 2 0.63 -5.87 -12.55
N ILE A 3 -0.65 -5.81 -12.21
CA ILE A 3 -1.12 -6.26 -10.90
C ILE A 3 -1.13 -7.80 -10.92
N GLN A 4 -0.38 -8.40 -10.00
CA GLN A 4 -0.29 -9.84 -9.83
C GLN A 4 -1.20 -10.27 -8.68
N LYS A 5 -2.09 -11.23 -8.92
CA LYS A 5 -2.86 -11.91 -7.87
C LYS A 5 -2.04 -13.09 -7.36
N ARG A 6 -1.74 -13.12 -6.06
CA ARG A 6 -1.09 -14.26 -5.41
C ARG A 6 -1.99 -14.84 -4.33
N PHE A 7 -2.06 -16.15 -4.26
CA PHE A 7 -2.68 -16.85 -3.15
C PHE A 7 -1.95 -16.49 -1.85
N LEU A 8 -2.71 -16.18 -0.80
CA LEU A 8 -2.16 -15.84 0.51
C LEU A 8 -2.36 -17.01 1.48
N ARG A 9 -3.61 -17.40 1.70
CA ARG A 9 -4.00 -18.50 2.57
C ARG A 9 -5.47 -18.86 2.36
N LYS A 10 -5.83 -20.08 2.72
CA LYS A 10 -7.22 -20.45 2.95
C LYS A 10 -7.54 -20.28 4.43
N TYR A 11 -8.66 -19.66 4.76
CA TYR A 11 -9.14 -19.57 6.14
C TYR A 11 -10.64 -19.89 6.18
N LYS A 12 -10.98 -20.94 6.95
CA LYS A 12 -12.27 -21.63 6.85
C LYS A 12 -12.51 -22.04 5.38
N ASP A 13 -13.61 -21.58 4.78
CA ASP A 13 -13.99 -21.88 3.40
C ASP A 13 -13.74 -20.73 2.42
N LYS A 14 -12.90 -19.76 2.81
CA LYS A 14 -12.57 -18.60 1.97
C LYS A 14 -11.10 -18.58 1.60
N ASP A 15 -10.85 -18.43 0.30
CA ASP A 15 -9.52 -18.20 -0.25
C ASP A 15 -9.18 -16.72 -0.19
N TYR A 16 -8.08 -16.40 0.48
CA TYR A 16 -7.57 -15.05 0.58
C TYR A 16 -6.44 -14.88 -0.43
N TYR A 17 -6.50 -13.78 -1.17
CA TYR A 17 -5.48 -13.40 -2.13
C TYR A 17 -4.88 -12.05 -1.75
N LYS A 18 -3.59 -11.88 -2.08
CA LYS A 18 -2.92 -10.59 -2.05
C LYS A 18 -2.63 -10.14 -3.48
N TYR A 19 -2.72 -8.83 -3.68
CA TYR A 19 -2.34 -8.20 -4.94
C TYR A 19 -0.97 -7.52 -4.79
N ILE A 20 -0.09 -7.73 -5.75
CA ILE A 20 1.28 -7.19 -5.76
C ILE A 20 1.51 -6.51 -7.10
N VAL A 21 2.12 -5.32 -7.06
CA VAL A 21 2.65 -4.65 -8.25
C VAL A 21 4.13 -4.39 -8.02
N ASN A 22 4.94 -4.66 -9.04
CA ASN A 22 6.37 -4.38 -8.99
C ASN A 22 6.58 -2.90 -9.30
N ILE A 23 7.07 -2.12 -8.34
CA ILE A 23 7.38 -0.70 -8.50
C ILE A 23 8.87 -0.55 -8.83
N PRO A 24 9.24 0.05 -9.99
CA PRO A 24 10.63 0.28 -10.34
C PRO A 24 11.34 1.18 -9.30
N PRO A 25 12.63 0.94 -9.03
CA PRO A 25 13.40 1.75 -8.07
C PRO A 25 13.39 3.25 -8.37
N MET A 26 13.40 3.63 -9.66
CA MET A 26 13.33 5.02 -10.11
C MET A 26 12.06 5.73 -9.62
N VAL A 27 10.90 5.07 -9.75
CA VAL A 27 9.60 5.62 -9.31
C VAL A 27 9.54 5.75 -7.78
N LEU A 28 10.10 4.78 -7.03
CA LEU A 28 10.20 4.91 -5.57
C LEU A 28 11.06 6.11 -5.17
N LYS A 29 12.20 6.31 -5.84
CA LYS A 29 13.11 7.43 -5.58
C LYS A 29 12.46 8.78 -5.88
N GLU A 30 11.78 8.90 -7.02
CA GLU A 30 11.03 10.11 -7.41
C GLU A 30 9.90 10.43 -6.43
N ALA A 31 9.19 9.41 -5.95
CA ALA A 31 8.17 9.54 -4.90
C ALA A 31 8.76 9.78 -3.50
N GLY A 32 10.09 9.76 -3.37
CA GLY A 32 10.81 9.88 -2.10
C GLY A 32 10.59 8.70 -1.14
N LEU A 33 10.04 7.58 -1.61
CA LEU A 33 9.72 6.40 -0.82
C LEU A 33 10.90 5.44 -0.69
N LYS A 34 10.98 4.71 0.41
CA LYS A 34 12.01 3.69 0.66
C LYS A 34 11.41 2.35 1.05
N TYR A 35 12.19 1.28 0.86
CA TYR A 35 11.83 -0.05 1.33
C TYR A 35 11.58 -0.05 2.85
N GLY A 36 10.51 -0.70 3.28
CA GLY A 36 10.12 -0.78 4.70
C GLY A 36 9.37 0.44 5.23
N GLU A 37 9.17 1.51 4.44
CA GLU A 37 8.32 2.63 4.86
C GLU A 37 6.84 2.26 4.81
N GLU A 38 6.07 2.70 5.81
CA GLU A 38 4.61 2.61 5.79
C GLU A 38 4.00 3.65 4.86
N VAL A 39 3.03 3.22 4.06
CA VAL A 39 2.29 4.07 3.13
C VAL A 39 0.79 4.02 3.42
N GLU A 40 0.12 5.14 3.21
CA GLU A 40 -1.33 5.26 3.16
C GLU A 40 -1.79 5.10 1.70
N ILE A 41 -2.88 4.35 1.49
CA ILE A 41 -3.44 4.05 0.17
C ILE A 41 -4.76 4.78 0.01
N LYS A 42 -4.95 5.51 -1.09
CA LYS A 42 -6.23 6.12 -1.49
C LYS A 42 -6.57 5.75 -2.94
N SER A 43 -7.86 5.62 -3.23
CA SER A 43 -8.36 5.43 -4.58
C SER A 43 -9.03 6.72 -5.07
N GLU A 44 -8.57 7.26 -6.19
CA GLU A 44 -9.07 8.51 -6.76
C GLU A 44 -9.29 8.31 -8.27
N LYS A 45 -10.55 8.38 -8.74
CA LYS A 45 -10.93 8.37 -10.17
C LYS A 45 -10.13 7.38 -11.04
N GLY A 46 -10.15 6.10 -10.69
CA GLY A 46 -9.44 5.04 -11.43
C GLY A 46 -7.93 4.95 -11.19
N LYS A 47 -7.40 5.72 -10.22
CA LYS A 47 -5.99 5.69 -9.81
C LYS A 47 -5.85 5.18 -8.37
N ILE A 48 -4.76 4.49 -8.09
CA ILE A 48 -4.31 4.17 -6.73
C ILE A 48 -3.18 5.12 -6.40
N VAL A 49 -3.36 5.92 -5.35
CA VAL A 49 -2.38 6.89 -4.87
C VAL A 49 -1.77 6.37 -3.58
N LEU A 50 -0.45 6.19 -3.59
CA LEU A 50 0.35 5.81 -2.42
C LEU A 50 0.99 7.08 -1.86
N LYS A 51 0.79 7.36 -0.57
CA LYS A 51 1.40 8.49 0.14
C LYS A 51 2.15 8.00 1.36
N LYS A 52 3.22 8.71 1.74
CA LYS A 52 3.89 8.44 3.02
C LYS A 52 2.90 8.58 4.16
N LYS A 53 2.88 7.60 5.06
CA LYS A 53 2.08 7.69 6.28
C LYS A 53 2.82 8.60 7.27
N ASN A 54 2.32 9.81 7.47
CA ASN A 54 2.87 10.72 8.47
C ASN A 54 2.62 10.14 9.88
N LYS A 55 3.69 9.91 10.65
CA LYS A 55 3.61 9.44 12.04
C LYS A 55 2.90 10.40 13.02
N ASN A 56 2.48 11.59 12.57
CA ASN A 56 1.93 12.66 13.41
C ASN A 56 0.39 12.75 13.49
N LYS A 57 -0.38 11.79 12.98
CA LYS A 57 -1.85 11.77 13.15
C LYS A 57 -2.35 10.65 14.06
N GLY A 58 -1.77 10.57 15.26
CA GLY A 58 -2.15 9.63 16.31
C GLY A 58 -2.04 10.16 17.75
N LYS A 59 -1.82 11.47 17.91
CA LYS A 59 -2.01 12.20 19.17
C LYS A 59 -2.95 13.37 18.84
N ASP A 60 -3.91 13.65 19.70
CA ASP A 60 -5.05 14.58 19.54
C ASP A 60 -6.28 13.95 18.87
N VAL A 61 -7.10 13.26 19.66
CA VAL A 61 -8.37 13.80 20.21
C VAL A 61 -8.82 12.88 21.35
N ARG A 62 -8.47 13.23 22.59
CA ARG A 62 -9.30 13.00 23.77
C ARG A 62 -9.27 14.32 24.53
N ASN A 63 -10.32 15.11 24.31
CA ASN A 63 -10.67 16.22 25.17
C ASN A 63 -11.50 15.67 26.34
#